data_AF-A0A498BS52-F1
#
_entry.id   AF-A0A498BS52-F1
#
_cell.length_a   1.000
_cell.length_b   1.000
_cell.length_c   1.000
_cell.angle_alpha   90.00
_cell.angle_beta   90.00
_cell.angle_gamma   90.00
#
_symmetry.space_group_name_H-M   'P 1'
#
loop_
_entity.id
_entity.type
_entity.pdbx_description
1 polymer ?
#
loop_
_entity_poly.entity_id
_entity_poly.type
_entity_poly.pdbx_seq_one_letter_code
_entity_poly.pdbx_strand_id
1 'polypeptide(L)'
;MDAAGTGLAAHNHCRLLWQPPEGLLARLPRYQALARIHREDRAHREAGRWKTLTAAEINPEVRAGVGGGAAFRIGLDNGRFVLHASLRLVLGIGGGGSVRLTLDTRHLDLWLTMLHQALVDVGYERVDWIDEDAFEQMSMLAYLSAVTLVDASLFLLRTTYSIRQWFERFTRRRDMASRIAHELATEEPPELRHDPEAREAHTRRVRQLRAWVRQLPPEALGPLLDTLTSEPRAFEVEGQQYNADESRRFHQQAILNCLQWIVSGVGDGVYGPKRTFSADDPNPAQKLFEKAVIRMGRDGRPTSEAKREAYEENRRRLDSFMPTPSPTAGGREERRKYDNAVRMLSRHLSPID
;
A
#
# COMPACT_ATOMS: atom_id res chain seq x y z
N MET A 1 -26.99 23.21 -48.02
CA MET A 1 -27.57 23.82 -46.80
C MET A 1 -27.70 22.75 -45.74
N ASP A 2 -26.58 22.53 -45.05
CA ASP A 2 -26.43 22.40 -43.59
C ASP A 2 -27.64 21.92 -42.79
N ALA A 3 -27.60 20.64 -42.43
CA ALA A 3 -28.28 20.16 -41.23
C ALA A 3 -27.47 20.65 -40.02
N ALA A 4 -27.96 21.73 -39.40
CA ALA A 4 -27.39 22.33 -38.21
C ALA A 4 -27.21 21.28 -37.11
N GLY A 5 -25.95 21.05 -36.72
CA GLY A 5 -25.60 20.23 -35.58
C GLY A 5 -26.13 20.85 -34.29
N THR A 6 -26.88 20.06 -33.52
CA THR A 6 -27.09 20.33 -32.10
C THR A 6 -25.84 19.89 -31.35
N GLY A 7 -24.81 20.72 -31.41
CA GLY A 7 -23.74 20.67 -30.42
C GLY A 7 -24.30 21.15 -29.08
N LEU A 8 -24.64 20.22 -28.19
CA LEU A 8 -24.77 20.52 -26.77
C LEU A 8 -23.37 20.78 -26.22
N ALA A 9 -22.83 21.98 -26.47
CA ALA A 9 -21.75 22.53 -25.68
C ALA A 9 -22.34 23.04 -24.34
N ALA A 10 -22.89 22.12 -23.55
CA ALA A 10 -23.21 22.39 -22.17
C ALA A 10 -21.94 22.06 -21.37
N HIS A 11 -21.23 23.08 -20.90
CA HIS A 11 -20.19 22.94 -19.88
C HIS A 11 -20.86 22.53 -18.56
N ASN A 12 -21.28 21.27 -18.50
CA ASN A 12 -21.87 20.70 -17.31
C ASN A 12 -20.72 20.28 -16.40
N HIS A 13 -20.53 21.00 -15.30
CA HIS A 13 -19.69 20.54 -14.22
C HIS A 13 -20.42 19.42 -13.49
N CYS A 14 -19.89 18.19 -13.57
CA CYS A 14 -20.39 17.05 -12.83
C CYS A 14 -19.45 16.76 -11.66
N ARG A 15 -20.01 16.39 -10.51
CA ARG A 15 -19.27 15.91 -9.34
C ARG A 15 -19.84 14.55 -8.96
N LEU A 16 -18.98 13.55 -8.87
CA LEU A 16 -19.36 12.29 -8.24
C LEU A 16 -19.26 12.48 -6.73
N LEU A 17 -20.40 12.54 -6.08
CA LEU A 17 -20.48 12.51 -4.62
C LEU A 17 -20.68 11.08 -4.16
N TRP A 18 -19.99 10.70 -3.11
CA TRP A 18 -20.13 9.38 -2.51
C TRP A 18 -20.07 9.46 -1.00
N GLN A 19 -20.86 8.61 -0.37
CA GLN A 19 -20.86 8.38 1.06
C GLN A 19 -20.13 7.04 1.31
N PRO A 20 -18.86 7.06 1.74
CA PRO A 20 -18.09 5.83 1.90
C PRO A 20 -18.69 4.97 3.01
N PRO A 21 -18.81 3.64 2.81
CA PRO A 21 -19.35 2.76 3.84
C PRO A 21 -18.42 2.74 5.05
N GLU A 22 -19.01 2.62 6.24
CA GLU A 22 -18.27 2.63 7.52
C GLU A 22 -17.15 1.58 7.54
N GLY A 23 -17.40 0.38 7.02
CA GLY A 23 -16.40 -0.68 6.95
C GLY A 23 -15.19 -0.35 6.06
N LEU A 24 -15.33 0.52 5.06
CA LEU A 24 -14.19 1.01 4.28
C LEU A 24 -13.43 2.09 5.06
N LEU A 25 -14.15 3.02 5.67
CA LEU A 25 -13.54 4.08 6.48
C LEU A 25 -12.73 3.49 7.63
N ALA A 26 -13.26 2.48 8.32
CA ALA A 26 -12.57 1.78 9.40
C ALA A 26 -11.25 1.12 8.95
N ARG A 27 -11.06 0.88 7.64
CA ARG A 27 -9.82 0.34 7.06
C ARG A 27 -8.79 1.41 6.71
N LEU A 28 -9.16 2.69 6.63
CA LEU A 28 -8.20 3.76 6.33
C LEU A 28 -6.99 3.68 7.27
N PRO A 29 -5.74 3.82 6.77
CA PRO A 29 -4.54 3.75 7.61
C PRO A 29 -4.60 4.66 8.84
N ARG A 30 -5.11 5.89 8.67
CA ARG A 30 -5.31 6.86 9.76
C ARG A 30 -6.28 6.41 10.86
N TYR A 31 -7.25 5.55 10.55
CA TYR A 31 -8.20 5.00 11.52
C TYR A 31 -7.75 3.65 12.07
N GLN A 32 -7.05 2.86 11.26
CA GLN A 32 -6.36 1.65 11.71
C GLN A 32 -5.28 1.97 12.76
N ALA A 33 -4.73 3.19 12.73
CA ALA A 33 -3.80 3.68 13.75
C ALA A 33 -4.45 3.99 15.12
N LEU A 34 -5.79 4.06 15.21
CA LEU A 34 -6.52 4.34 16.46
C LEU A 34 -6.84 3.06 17.24
N ALA A 35 -7.10 3.20 18.54
CA ALA A 35 -7.71 2.13 19.34
C ALA A 35 -9.10 1.76 18.78
N ARG A 36 -9.52 0.50 18.95
CA ARG A 36 -10.72 -0.04 18.28
C ARG A 36 -11.99 0.80 18.51
N ILE A 37 -12.26 1.20 19.75
CA ILE A 37 -13.44 2.02 20.09
C ILE A 37 -13.39 3.38 19.34
N HIS A 38 -12.24 4.07 19.40
CA HIS A 38 -12.07 5.33 18.70
C HIS A 38 -12.11 5.19 17.18
N ARG A 39 -11.65 4.06 16.62
CA ARG A 39 -11.73 3.74 15.19
C ARG A 39 -13.19 3.64 14.74
N GLU A 40 -14.00 2.86 15.44
CA GLU A 40 -15.43 2.66 15.16
C GLU A 40 -16.18 4.01 15.26
N ASP A 41 -15.98 4.76 16.35
CA ASP A 41 -16.60 6.09 16.52
C ASP A 41 -16.23 7.11 15.42
N ARG A 42 -14.98 7.09 14.94
CA ARG A 42 -14.51 8.01 13.89
C ARG A 42 -15.05 7.59 12.52
N ALA A 43 -15.00 6.29 12.21
CA ALA A 43 -15.56 5.74 10.98
C ALA A 43 -17.07 6.02 10.90
N HIS A 44 -17.82 5.76 11.97
CA HIS A 44 -19.26 6.00 12.05
C HIS A 44 -19.63 7.47 11.81
N ARG A 45 -18.93 8.41 12.47
CA ARG A 45 -19.15 9.85 12.29
C ARG A 45 -18.82 10.37 10.89
N GLU A 46 -17.85 9.75 10.22
CA GLU A 46 -17.49 10.13 8.85
C GLU A 46 -18.35 9.44 7.79
N ALA A 47 -18.87 8.25 8.08
CA ALA A 47 -19.74 7.50 7.18
C ALA A 47 -21.01 8.26 6.81
N GLY A 48 -21.45 9.24 7.61
CA GLY A 48 -22.59 10.12 7.29
C GLY A 48 -22.28 11.31 6.37
N ARG A 49 -21.04 11.49 5.92
CA ARG A 49 -20.61 12.69 5.18
C ARG A 49 -20.36 12.40 3.71
N TRP A 50 -21.04 13.13 2.84
CA TRP A 50 -20.78 13.13 1.40
C TRP A 50 -19.37 13.65 1.10
N LYS A 51 -18.63 12.90 0.29
CA LYS A 51 -17.31 13.25 -0.22
C LYS A 51 -17.35 13.45 -1.72
N THR A 52 -16.61 14.43 -2.20
CA THR A 52 -16.35 14.58 -3.63
C THR A 52 -15.28 13.57 -4.02
N LEU A 53 -15.64 12.56 -4.80
CA LEU A 53 -14.68 11.61 -5.36
C LEU A 53 -14.04 12.13 -6.63
N THR A 54 -14.81 12.87 -7.42
CA THR A 54 -14.34 13.44 -8.69
C THR A 54 -14.95 14.81 -8.90
N ALA A 55 -14.21 15.66 -9.62
CA ALA A 55 -14.72 16.91 -10.18
C ALA A 55 -14.35 16.93 -11.65
N ALA A 56 -15.34 17.15 -12.53
CA ALA A 56 -15.07 17.19 -13.95
C ALA A 56 -16.00 18.11 -14.73
N GLU A 57 -15.45 18.66 -15.80
CA GLU A 57 -16.18 19.15 -16.96
C GLU A 57 -16.53 17.96 -17.83
N ILE A 58 -17.81 17.79 -18.17
CA ILE A 58 -18.24 16.74 -19.09
C ILE A 58 -17.74 17.10 -20.49
N ASN A 59 -16.62 16.51 -20.89
CA ASN A 59 -16.19 16.50 -22.29
C ASN A 59 -16.75 15.22 -22.94
N PRO A 60 -17.70 15.31 -23.88
CA PRO A 60 -18.17 14.14 -24.60
C PRO A 60 -17.03 13.61 -25.48
N GLU A 61 -16.36 12.55 -25.02
CA GLU A 61 -15.45 11.79 -25.87
C GLU A 61 -16.20 10.60 -26.48
N VAL A 62 -16.21 10.54 -27.81
CA VAL A 62 -16.60 9.32 -28.54
C VAL A 62 -15.39 8.37 -28.52
N ARG A 63 -15.17 7.69 -27.41
CA ARG A 63 -14.38 6.44 -27.43
C ARG A 63 -15.36 5.27 -27.47
N ALA A 64 -15.42 4.60 -28.62
CA ALA A 64 -15.82 3.21 -28.66
C ALA A 64 -14.79 2.41 -27.83
N GLY A 65 -15.16 1.94 -26.65
CA GLY A 65 -14.27 1.10 -25.84
C GLY A 65 -14.23 1.45 -24.36
N VAL A 66 -15.36 1.35 -23.68
CA VAL A 66 -15.31 0.57 -22.44
C VAL A 66 -15.36 -0.88 -22.94
N GLY A 67 -14.22 -1.60 -22.91
CA GLY A 67 -14.14 -2.98 -23.38
C GLY A 67 -15.31 -3.81 -22.83
N GLY A 68 -15.81 -4.75 -23.66
CA GLY A 68 -17.19 -5.29 -23.69
C GLY A 68 -17.84 -5.89 -22.43
N GLY A 69 -17.57 -5.41 -21.23
CA GLY A 69 -18.23 -5.80 -19.98
C GLY A 69 -18.04 -4.85 -18.78
N ALA A 70 -17.07 -3.94 -18.77
CA ALA A 70 -16.85 -3.05 -17.61
C ALA A 70 -17.72 -1.78 -17.69
N ALA A 71 -18.27 -1.33 -16.56
CA ALA A 71 -19.03 -0.07 -16.52
C ALA A 71 -18.15 1.17 -16.27
N PHE A 72 -16.91 0.96 -15.80
CA PHE A 72 -15.91 1.99 -15.50
C PHE A 72 -14.48 1.43 -15.53
N ARG A 73 -13.49 2.33 -15.52
CA ARG A 73 -12.06 2.06 -15.40
C ARG A 73 -11.33 3.23 -14.74
N ILE A 74 -10.31 2.96 -13.93
CA ILE A 74 -9.38 3.99 -13.43
C ILE A 74 -8.13 3.98 -14.30
N GLY A 75 -7.79 5.14 -14.84
CA GLY A 75 -6.59 5.37 -15.63
C GLY A 75 -5.78 6.54 -15.12
N LEU A 76 -4.74 6.85 -15.86
CA LEU A 76 -3.86 7.99 -15.63
C LEU A 76 -3.81 8.86 -16.89
N ASP A 77 -4.02 10.16 -16.72
CA ASP A 77 -3.97 11.14 -17.80
C ASP A 77 -3.13 12.35 -17.35
N ASN A 78 -2.01 12.59 -18.04
CA ASN A 78 -1.09 13.69 -17.73
C ASN A 78 -0.70 13.75 -16.23
N GLY A 79 -0.44 12.58 -15.62
CA GLY A 79 -0.06 12.47 -14.21
C GLY A 79 -1.22 12.63 -13.21
N ARG A 80 -2.48 12.71 -13.68
CA ARG A 80 -3.66 12.76 -12.82
C ARG A 80 -4.44 11.46 -12.92
N PHE A 81 -4.94 10.97 -11.79
CA PHE A 81 -5.86 9.84 -11.80
C PHE A 81 -7.21 10.24 -12.36
N VAL A 82 -7.75 9.38 -13.21
CA VAL A 82 -8.98 9.63 -13.95
C VAL A 82 -9.88 8.40 -13.91
N LEU A 83 -11.15 8.61 -13.59
CA LEU A 83 -12.21 7.61 -13.74
C LEU A 83 -12.87 7.78 -15.11
N HIS A 84 -12.75 6.76 -15.94
CA HIS A 84 -13.55 6.60 -17.15
C HIS A 84 -14.81 5.81 -16.79
N ALA A 85 -15.99 6.38 -17.00
CA ALA A 85 -17.26 5.73 -16.64
C ALA A 85 -18.26 5.84 -17.79
N SER A 86 -19.08 4.80 -18.00
CA SER A 86 -20.19 4.89 -18.95
C SER A 86 -21.22 5.94 -18.50
N LEU A 87 -21.86 6.63 -19.45
CA LEU A 87 -22.95 7.57 -19.15
C LEU A 87 -24.12 6.88 -18.42
N ARG A 88 -24.38 5.60 -18.75
CA ARG A 88 -25.36 4.78 -18.04
C ARG A 88 -25.06 4.66 -16.54
N LEU A 89 -23.80 4.47 -16.17
CA LEU A 89 -23.39 4.37 -14.77
C LEU A 89 -23.57 5.71 -14.04
N VAL A 90 -23.26 6.82 -14.71
CA VAL A 90 -23.22 8.15 -14.07
C VAL A 90 -24.59 8.83 -14.05
N LEU A 91 -25.38 8.69 -15.12
CA LEU A 91 -26.65 9.39 -15.30
C LEU A 91 -27.86 8.45 -15.27
N GLY A 92 -27.68 7.14 -15.27
CA GLY A 92 -28.78 6.17 -15.34
C GLY A 92 -29.46 6.09 -16.72
N ILE A 93 -29.07 6.96 -17.67
CA ILE A 93 -29.68 7.05 -19.00
C ILE A 93 -29.04 6.01 -19.93
N GLY A 94 -29.89 5.22 -20.58
CA GLY A 94 -29.48 4.28 -21.63
C GLY A 94 -29.10 5.02 -22.90
N GLY A 95 -27.80 5.24 -23.10
CA GLY A 95 -27.22 5.81 -24.31
C GLY A 95 -25.74 5.45 -24.41
N GLY A 96 -25.23 5.27 -25.63
CA GLY A 96 -23.80 5.02 -25.84
C GLY A 96 -22.98 6.27 -25.48
N GLY A 97 -21.93 6.10 -24.68
CA GLY A 97 -21.00 7.18 -24.34
C GLY A 97 -20.35 7.00 -22.97
N SER A 98 -19.28 7.75 -22.74
CA SER A 98 -18.52 7.72 -21.50
C SER A 98 -18.18 9.13 -21.03
N VAL A 99 -18.02 9.30 -19.73
CA VAL A 99 -17.47 10.50 -19.11
C VAL A 99 -16.08 10.21 -18.55
N ARG A 100 -15.26 11.26 -18.55
CA ARG A 100 -13.94 11.28 -17.94
C ARG A 100 -14.01 12.14 -16.69
N LEU A 101 -13.68 11.58 -15.53
CA LEU A 101 -13.80 12.25 -14.25
C LEU A 101 -12.46 12.27 -13.52
N THR A 102 -11.84 13.44 -13.34
CA THR A 102 -10.59 13.57 -12.60
C THR A 102 -10.83 13.26 -11.12
N LEU A 103 -10.04 12.35 -10.54
CA LEU A 103 -10.17 11.98 -9.15
C LEU A 103 -9.73 13.13 -8.23
N ASP A 104 -10.48 13.33 -7.15
CA ASP A 104 -10.12 14.28 -6.10
C ASP A 104 -8.97 13.73 -5.26
N THR A 105 -7.81 14.38 -5.39
CA THR A 105 -6.57 13.96 -4.73
C THR A 105 -6.59 14.20 -3.21
N ARG A 106 -7.55 14.99 -2.69
CA ARG A 106 -7.70 15.22 -1.23
C ARG A 106 -8.15 13.99 -0.46
N HIS A 107 -8.60 12.95 -1.15
CA HIS A 107 -9.06 11.68 -0.58
C HIS A 107 -8.27 10.50 -1.16
N LEU A 108 -7.00 10.71 -1.50
CA LEU A 108 -6.15 9.67 -2.08
C LEU A 108 -5.94 8.48 -1.13
N ASP A 109 -5.97 8.70 0.19
CA ASP A 109 -5.97 7.64 1.19
C ASP A 109 -7.17 6.69 1.06
N LEU A 110 -8.36 7.24 0.76
CA LEU A 110 -9.57 6.48 0.48
C LEU A 110 -9.42 5.66 -0.81
N TRP A 111 -8.86 6.24 -1.87
CA TRP A 111 -8.60 5.53 -3.13
C TRP A 111 -7.61 4.39 -2.95
N LEU A 112 -6.51 4.61 -2.23
CA LEU A 112 -5.54 3.56 -1.91
C LEU A 112 -6.16 2.44 -1.05
N THR A 113 -7.06 2.79 -0.12
CA THR A 113 -7.78 1.81 0.69
C THR A 113 -8.78 1.00 -0.13
N MET A 114 -9.46 1.62 -1.09
CA MET A 114 -10.34 0.92 -2.03
C MET A 114 -9.55 -0.02 -2.94
N LEU A 115 -8.40 0.42 -3.45
CA LEU A 115 -7.47 -0.41 -4.20
C LEU A 115 -7.06 -1.64 -3.39
N HIS A 116 -6.61 -1.43 -2.15
CA HIS A 116 -6.23 -2.51 -1.25
C HIS A 116 -7.39 -3.50 -1.04
N GLN A 117 -8.61 -3.01 -0.81
CA GLN A 117 -9.78 -3.88 -0.66
C GLN A 117 -10.06 -4.70 -1.92
N ALA A 118 -10.03 -4.07 -3.10
CA ALA A 118 -10.24 -4.75 -4.36
C ALA A 118 -9.19 -5.84 -4.60
N LEU A 119 -7.93 -5.56 -4.27
CA LEU A 119 -6.84 -6.53 -4.33
C LEU A 119 -7.09 -7.69 -3.35
N VAL A 120 -7.47 -7.42 -2.10
CA VAL A 120 -7.82 -8.46 -1.13
C VAL A 120 -8.91 -9.38 -1.66
N ASP A 121 -9.95 -8.82 -2.27
CA ASP A 121 -11.12 -9.56 -2.79
C ASP A 121 -10.74 -10.51 -3.94
N VAL A 122 -9.73 -10.16 -4.74
CA VAL A 122 -9.22 -11.00 -5.85
C VAL A 122 -7.94 -11.77 -5.48
N GLY A 123 -7.58 -11.86 -4.20
CA GLY A 123 -6.37 -12.56 -3.76
C GLY A 123 -5.08 -11.95 -4.31
N TYR A 124 -5.06 -10.63 -4.47
CA TYR A 124 -4.00 -9.79 -5.02
C TYR A 124 -3.63 -10.15 -6.47
N GLU A 125 -4.58 -10.71 -7.24
CA GLU A 125 -4.45 -10.80 -8.70
C GLU A 125 -4.65 -9.44 -9.37
N ARG A 126 -4.36 -9.37 -10.68
CA ARG A 126 -4.55 -8.15 -11.47
C ARG A 126 -6.01 -7.69 -11.40
N VAL A 127 -6.19 -6.38 -11.21
CA VAL A 127 -7.50 -5.75 -11.17
C VAL A 127 -7.78 -5.12 -12.54
N ASP A 128 -8.65 -5.75 -13.34
CA ASP A 128 -8.85 -5.38 -14.76
C ASP A 128 -9.49 -4.00 -15.00
N TRP A 129 -10.10 -3.42 -13.97
CA TRP A 129 -10.68 -2.07 -14.05
C TRP A 129 -9.68 -0.96 -13.71
N ILE A 130 -8.41 -1.27 -13.48
CA ILE A 130 -7.34 -0.28 -13.27
C ILE A 130 -6.29 -0.45 -14.35
N ASP A 131 -6.00 0.62 -15.08
CA ASP A 131 -4.93 0.63 -16.06
C ASP A 131 -3.57 0.43 -15.38
N GLU A 132 -2.63 -0.22 -16.06
CA GLU A 132 -1.32 -0.57 -15.52
C GLU A 132 -0.58 0.65 -14.93
N ASP A 133 -0.54 1.75 -15.68
CA ASP A 133 0.14 2.98 -15.24
C ASP A 133 -0.49 3.59 -13.99
N ALA A 134 -1.82 3.53 -13.87
CA ALA A 134 -2.53 4.02 -12.69
C ALA A 134 -2.23 3.12 -11.49
N PHE A 135 -2.24 1.81 -11.70
CA PHE A 135 -1.90 0.83 -10.67
C PHE A 135 -0.46 0.98 -10.18
N GLU A 136 0.50 1.17 -11.10
CA GLU A 136 1.92 1.43 -10.77
C GLU A 136 2.06 2.70 -9.92
N GLN A 137 1.43 3.80 -10.34
CA GLN A 137 1.48 5.06 -9.58
C GLN A 137 0.84 4.97 -8.20
N MET A 138 -0.31 4.30 -8.07
CA MET A 138 -0.93 4.06 -6.78
C MET A 138 -0.04 3.21 -5.87
N SER A 139 0.63 2.20 -6.41
CA SER A 139 1.57 1.36 -5.67
C SER A 139 2.78 2.16 -5.17
N MET A 140 3.36 3.02 -6.02
CA MET A 140 4.44 3.93 -5.61
C MET A 140 4.00 4.92 -4.53
N LEU A 141 2.79 5.46 -4.62
CA LEU A 141 2.23 6.35 -3.60
C LEU A 141 1.99 5.64 -2.27
N ALA A 142 1.51 4.38 -2.30
CA ALA A 142 1.35 3.57 -1.10
C ALA A 142 2.70 3.32 -0.43
N TYR A 143 3.73 2.96 -1.20
CA TYR A 143 5.10 2.83 -0.71
C TYR A 143 5.60 4.13 -0.05
N LEU A 144 5.52 5.26 -0.76
CA LEU A 144 6.00 6.56 -0.26
C LEU A 144 5.26 6.97 1.02
N SER A 145 3.95 6.76 1.08
CA SER A 145 3.14 7.05 2.27
C SER A 145 3.57 6.19 3.46
N ALA A 146 3.89 4.91 3.23
CA ALA A 146 4.32 4.01 4.29
C ALA A 146 5.70 4.38 4.85
N VAL A 147 6.68 4.72 4.00
CA VAL A 147 8.06 4.98 4.43
C VAL A 147 8.32 6.40 4.92
N THR A 148 7.45 7.35 4.56
CA THR A 148 7.59 8.75 4.98
C THR A 148 6.54 9.22 5.99
N LEU A 149 5.44 8.46 6.14
CA LEU A 149 4.21 8.88 6.84
C LEU A 149 3.61 10.21 6.32
N VAL A 150 4.05 10.67 5.14
CA VAL A 150 3.51 11.85 4.48
C VAL A 150 2.23 11.47 3.75
N ASP A 151 1.23 12.36 3.78
CA ASP A 151 0.00 12.20 3.03
C ASP A 151 0.29 12.04 1.53
N ALA A 152 -0.28 11.00 0.92
CA ALA A 152 -0.11 10.67 -0.49
C ALA A 152 -0.38 11.86 -1.43
N SER A 153 -1.34 12.72 -1.08
CA SER A 153 -1.72 13.91 -1.85
C SER A 153 -0.60 14.96 -1.93
N LEU A 154 0.26 15.06 -0.90
CA LEU A 154 1.37 16.01 -0.88
C LEU A 154 2.44 15.65 -1.92
N PHE A 155 2.59 14.37 -2.27
CA PHE A 155 3.48 13.95 -3.36
C PHE A 155 2.97 14.39 -4.72
N LEU A 156 1.65 14.54 -4.90
CA LEU A 156 1.04 15.04 -6.13
C LEU A 156 1.15 16.57 -6.28
N LEU A 157 1.30 17.30 -5.17
CA LEU A 157 1.42 18.76 -5.17
C LEU A 157 2.86 19.26 -5.41
N ARG A 158 3.87 18.39 -5.29
CA ARG A 158 5.27 18.78 -5.42
C ARG A 158 5.70 18.82 -6.89
N THR A 159 6.01 20.02 -7.38
CA THR A 159 6.37 20.27 -8.78
C THR A 159 7.81 19.89 -9.14
N THR A 160 8.69 19.69 -8.15
CA THR A 160 10.12 19.47 -8.39
C THR A 160 10.47 18.04 -8.77
N TYR A 161 9.70 17.05 -8.31
CA TYR A 161 9.98 15.63 -8.56
C TYR A 161 8.69 14.87 -8.84
N SER A 162 8.70 14.02 -9.86
CA SER A 162 7.59 13.08 -10.10
C SER A 162 7.54 11.99 -9.01
N ILE A 163 6.39 11.33 -8.87
CA ILE A 163 6.22 10.19 -7.94
C ILE A 163 7.29 9.12 -8.19
N ARG A 164 7.57 8.81 -9.46
CA ARG A 164 8.58 7.82 -9.84
C ARG A 164 9.98 8.25 -9.41
N GLN A 165 10.33 9.52 -9.54
CA GLN A 165 11.63 10.03 -9.07
C GLN A 165 11.77 9.97 -7.55
N TRP A 166 10.70 10.24 -6.80
CA TRP A 166 10.68 10.03 -5.35
C TRP A 166 10.86 8.55 -5.01
N PHE A 167 10.06 7.68 -5.62
CA PHE A 167 10.13 6.24 -5.41
C PHE A 167 11.55 5.72 -5.69
N GLU A 168 12.12 6.03 -6.85
CA GLU A 168 13.50 5.67 -7.20
C GLU A 168 14.52 6.21 -6.20
N ARG A 169 14.33 7.42 -5.67
CA ARG A 169 15.25 7.97 -4.66
C ARG A 169 15.21 7.14 -3.37
N PHE A 170 14.02 6.74 -2.92
CA PHE A 170 13.85 5.96 -1.70
C PHE A 170 14.26 4.48 -1.86
N THR A 171 14.20 3.94 -3.08
CA THR A 171 14.60 2.54 -3.36
C THR A 171 16.05 2.39 -3.85
N ARG A 172 16.66 3.42 -4.46
CA ARG A 172 18.05 3.34 -4.98
C ARG A 172 19.12 3.84 -4.01
N ARG A 173 18.81 4.78 -3.12
CA ARG A 173 19.81 5.36 -2.23
C ARG A 173 20.07 4.44 -1.03
N ARG A 174 21.25 3.84 -0.95
CA ARG A 174 21.62 2.88 0.09
C ARG A 174 21.56 3.46 1.51
N ASP A 175 21.84 4.74 1.69
CA ASP A 175 21.67 5.45 2.97
C ASP A 175 20.20 5.61 3.38
N MET A 176 19.29 5.69 2.41
CA MET A 176 17.86 5.77 2.68
C MET A 176 17.30 4.45 3.17
N ALA A 177 17.83 3.31 2.71
CA ALA A 177 17.41 2.00 3.19
C ALA A 177 17.58 1.87 4.71
N SER A 178 18.73 2.32 5.25
CA SER A 178 19.01 2.29 6.69
C SER A 178 18.13 3.25 7.49
N ARG A 179 17.77 4.41 6.92
CA ARG A 179 16.79 5.32 7.53
C ARG A 179 15.38 4.74 7.55
N ILE A 180 14.94 4.14 6.44
CA ILE A 180 13.64 3.44 6.36
C ILE A 180 13.60 2.29 7.37
N ALA A 181 14.68 1.52 7.47
CA ALA A 181 14.82 0.43 8.42
C ALA A 181 14.74 0.93 9.88
N HIS A 182 15.46 2.00 10.21
CA HIS A 182 15.39 2.64 11.53
C HIS A 182 13.96 3.05 11.88
N GLU A 183 13.25 3.68 10.95
CA GLU A 183 11.85 4.08 11.13
C GLU A 183 10.92 2.89 11.36
N LEU A 184 11.10 1.81 10.61
CA LEU A 184 10.26 0.61 10.68
C LEU A 184 10.65 -0.36 11.80
N ALA A 185 11.83 -0.24 12.39
CA ALA A 185 12.24 -1.04 13.55
C ALA A 185 11.42 -0.70 14.79
N THR A 186 10.91 0.54 14.88
CA THR A 186 9.95 1.00 15.91
C THR A 186 10.41 0.76 17.36
N GLU A 187 11.72 0.62 17.58
CA GLU A 187 12.29 0.48 18.91
C GLU A 187 11.89 1.69 19.75
N GLU A 188 11.33 1.45 20.94
CA GLU A 188 11.04 2.54 21.89
C GLU A 188 12.37 2.99 22.50
N PRO A 189 12.80 4.24 22.28
CA PRO A 189 14.02 4.75 22.89
C PRO A 189 13.91 4.68 24.42
N PRO A 190 14.95 4.22 25.15
CA PRO A 190 14.93 4.10 26.61
C PRO A 190 14.53 5.40 27.33
N GLU A 191 14.86 6.54 26.72
CA GLU A 191 14.60 7.89 27.23
C GLU A 191 13.10 8.18 27.34
N LEU A 192 12.28 7.58 26.47
CA LEU A 192 10.83 7.75 26.48
C LEU A 192 10.16 7.13 27.71
N ARG A 193 10.87 6.27 28.48
CA ARG A 193 10.35 5.69 29.72
C ARG A 193 9.88 6.74 30.72
N HIS A 194 10.51 7.91 30.71
CA HIS A 194 10.25 8.99 31.66
C HIS A 194 9.37 10.12 31.09
N ASP A 195 8.96 10.02 29.82
CA ASP A 195 8.08 10.99 29.14
C ASP A 195 6.83 10.29 28.59
N PRO A 196 5.72 10.31 29.35
CA PRO A 196 4.46 9.69 28.92
C PRO A 196 3.89 10.25 27.61
N GLU A 197 4.08 11.56 27.35
CA GLU A 197 3.54 12.20 26.16
C GLU A 197 4.32 11.78 24.91
N ALA A 198 5.65 11.78 25.01
CA ALA A 198 6.51 11.31 23.92
C ALA A 198 6.33 9.81 23.65
N ARG A 199 6.14 8.99 24.69
CA ARG A 199 5.83 7.56 24.53
C ARG A 199 4.49 7.32 23.85
N GLU A 200 3.46 8.10 24.17
CA GLU A 200 2.17 8.04 23.48
C GLU A 200 2.32 8.50 22.01
N ALA A 201 3.13 9.52 21.73
CA ALA A 201 3.43 9.96 20.36
C ALA A 201 4.15 8.87 19.56
N HIS A 202 5.15 8.21 20.13
CA HIS A 202 5.82 7.03 19.55
C HIS A 202 4.80 5.93 19.26
N THR A 203 3.98 5.58 20.24
CA THR A 203 2.93 4.55 20.09
C THR A 203 1.99 4.88 18.93
N ARG A 204 1.54 6.14 18.81
CA ARG A 204 0.70 6.58 17.67
C ARG A 204 1.43 6.44 16.34
N ARG A 205 2.71 6.83 16.26
CA ARG A 205 3.55 6.69 15.06
C ARG A 205 3.70 5.23 14.65
N VAL A 206 4.02 4.34 15.58
CA VAL A 206 4.13 2.89 15.33
C VAL A 206 2.81 2.32 14.81
N ARG A 207 1.67 2.75 15.38
CA ARG A 207 0.35 2.33 14.89
C ARG A 207 0.07 2.82 13.47
N GLN A 208 0.54 4.01 13.09
CA GLN A 208 0.44 4.54 11.71
C GLN A 208 1.31 3.77 10.73
N LEU A 209 2.58 3.52 11.04
CA LEU A 209 3.48 2.72 10.20
C LEU A 209 2.90 1.33 9.94
N ARG A 210 2.47 0.65 11.02
CA ARG A 210 1.81 -0.64 10.95
C ARG A 210 0.56 -0.61 10.06
N ALA A 211 -0.27 0.41 10.20
CA ALA A 211 -1.51 0.54 9.43
C ALA A 211 -1.25 0.72 7.92
N TRP A 212 -0.19 1.45 7.56
CA TRP A 212 0.25 1.63 6.19
C TRP A 212 0.87 0.37 5.61
N VAL A 213 1.84 -0.24 6.30
CA VAL A 213 2.53 -1.45 5.83
C VAL A 213 1.54 -2.59 5.57
N ARG A 214 0.54 -2.77 6.43
CA ARG A 214 -0.51 -3.79 6.26
C ARG A 214 -1.34 -3.62 5.00
N GLN A 215 -1.38 -2.43 4.40
CA GLN A 215 -2.19 -2.11 3.22
C GLN A 215 -1.37 -1.92 1.96
N LEU A 216 -0.06 -2.13 2.02
CA LEU A 216 0.78 -2.07 0.82
C LEU A 216 0.35 -3.16 -0.18
N PRO A 217 0.18 -2.84 -1.47
CA PRO A 217 0.06 -3.86 -2.50
C PRO A 217 1.38 -4.64 -2.64
N PRO A 218 1.37 -5.85 -3.22
CA PRO A 218 2.58 -6.63 -3.50
C PRO A 218 3.67 -5.83 -4.22
N GLU A 219 3.29 -4.97 -5.16
CA GLU A 219 4.13 -4.10 -5.96
C GLU A 219 4.80 -2.99 -5.16
N ALA A 220 4.35 -2.74 -3.92
CA ALA A 220 4.97 -1.80 -2.99
C ALA A 220 5.68 -2.51 -1.83
N LEU A 221 5.10 -3.59 -1.33
CA LEU A 221 5.68 -4.40 -0.25
C LEU A 221 6.93 -5.15 -0.73
N GLY A 222 6.95 -5.65 -1.96
CA GLY A 222 8.12 -6.30 -2.57
C GLY A 222 9.34 -5.37 -2.62
N PRO A 223 9.25 -4.17 -3.22
CA PRO A 223 10.33 -3.18 -3.19
C PRO A 223 10.74 -2.74 -1.79
N LEU A 224 9.81 -2.67 -0.84
CA LEU A 224 10.14 -2.40 0.56
C LEU A 224 11.02 -3.52 1.14
N LEU A 225 10.67 -4.79 0.94
CA LEU A 225 11.48 -5.93 1.39
C LEU A 225 12.83 -6.00 0.66
N ASP A 226 12.89 -5.66 -0.63
CA ASP A 226 14.16 -5.52 -1.37
C ASP A 226 15.05 -4.42 -0.77
N THR A 227 14.45 -3.27 -0.45
CA THR A 227 15.13 -2.14 0.20
C THR A 227 15.66 -2.54 1.57
N LEU A 228 14.86 -3.23 2.38
CA LEU A 228 15.26 -3.67 3.73
C LEU A 228 16.30 -4.80 3.72
N THR A 229 16.38 -5.60 2.65
CA THR A 229 17.43 -6.63 2.48
C THR A 229 18.67 -6.11 1.75
N SER A 230 18.73 -4.81 1.46
CA SER A 230 19.94 -4.19 0.90
C SER A 230 21.06 -4.11 1.93
N GLU A 231 22.30 -3.94 1.45
CA GLU A 231 23.50 -3.85 2.28
C GLU A 231 23.37 -2.75 3.36
N PRO A 232 23.41 -3.10 4.66
CA PRO A 232 23.36 -2.13 5.75
C PRO A 232 24.59 -1.22 5.74
N ARG A 233 24.37 0.08 5.92
CA ARG A 233 25.44 1.08 5.94
C ARG A 233 25.29 1.98 7.15
N ALA A 234 26.42 2.55 7.58
CA ALA A 234 26.41 3.62 8.56
C ALA A 234 25.58 4.80 8.04
N PHE A 235 24.81 5.41 8.93
CA PHE A 235 23.90 6.50 8.59
C PHE A 235 23.69 7.41 9.80
N GLU A 236 23.02 8.53 9.58
CA GLU A 236 22.72 9.51 10.62
C GLU A 236 21.24 9.90 10.57
N VAL A 237 20.62 10.02 11.75
CA VAL A 237 19.25 10.51 11.94
C VAL A 237 19.27 11.50 13.10
N GLU A 238 18.78 12.72 12.87
CA GLU A 238 18.66 13.77 13.90
C GLU A 238 19.96 14.04 14.68
N GLY A 239 21.12 13.96 14.01
CA GLY A 239 22.44 14.15 14.62
C GLY A 239 23.02 12.91 15.31
N GLN A 240 22.24 11.84 15.47
CA GLN A 240 22.70 10.56 15.99
C GLN A 240 23.28 9.70 14.87
N GLN A 241 24.52 9.25 15.03
CA GLN A 241 25.19 8.36 14.10
C GLN A 241 25.01 6.90 14.51
N TYR A 242 24.78 6.05 13.51
CA TYR A 242 24.67 4.61 13.65
C TYR A 242 25.67 3.93 12.74
N ASN A 243 26.37 2.92 13.27
CA ASN A 243 27.30 2.13 12.49
C ASN A 243 26.59 1.05 11.64
N ALA A 244 27.36 0.29 10.86
CA ALA A 244 26.81 -0.73 9.96
C ALA A 244 26.14 -1.91 10.71
N ASP A 245 26.61 -2.26 11.91
CA ASP A 245 26.04 -3.34 12.71
C ASP A 245 24.70 -2.93 13.33
N GLU A 246 24.61 -1.70 13.84
CA GLU A 246 23.35 -1.10 14.31
C GLU A 246 22.34 -0.98 13.17
N SER A 247 22.79 -0.48 12.02
CA SER A 247 22.02 -0.46 10.78
C SER A 247 21.48 -1.83 10.41
N ARG A 248 22.31 -2.88 10.48
CA ARG A 248 21.87 -4.25 10.20
C ARG A 248 20.76 -4.71 11.14
N ARG A 249 20.84 -4.39 12.44
CA ARG A 249 19.79 -4.71 13.42
C ARG A 249 18.48 -4.01 13.06
N PHE A 250 18.51 -2.73 12.70
CA PHE A 250 17.32 -2.02 12.26
C PHE A 250 16.69 -2.67 11.03
N HIS A 251 17.49 -3.08 10.04
CA HIS A 251 16.97 -3.77 8.85
C HIS A 251 16.28 -5.09 9.23
N GLN A 252 16.89 -5.89 10.09
CA GLN A 252 16.34 -7.17 10.55
C GLN A 252 15.05 -6.98 11.36
N GLN A 253 15.04 -6.02 12.29
CA GLN A 253 13.86 -5.69 13.09
C GLN A 253 12.73 -5.11 12.23
N ALA A 254 13.04 -4.28 11.24
CA ALA A 254 12.06 -3.76 10.29
C ALA A 254 11.41 -4.86 9.46
N ILE A 255 12.19 -5.81 8.93
CA ILE A 255 11.65 -6.99 8.23
C ILE A 255 10.73 -7.77 9.16
N LEU A 256 11.18 -8.08 10.38
CA LEU A 256 10.38 -8.79 11.37
C LEU A 256 9.06 -8.06 11.66
N ASN A 257 9.11 -6.75 11.89
CA ASN A 257 7.92 -5.93 12.15
C ASN A 257 6.95 -5.97 10.98
N CYS A 258 7.41 -5.77 9.74
CA CYS A 258 6.57 -5.87 8.55
C CYS A 258 5.80 -7.20 8.51
N LEU A 259 6.48 -8.34 8.73
CA LEU A 259 5.84 -9.64 8.72
C LEU A 259 4.87 -9.83 9.89
N GLN A 260 5.24 -9.44 11.11
CA GLN A 260 4.37 -9.53 12.28
C GLN A 260 3.15 -8.61 12.17
N TRP A 261 3.30 -7.44 11.54
CA TRP A 261 2.20 -6.54 11.26
C TRP A 261 1.22 -7.14 10.26
N ILE A 262 1.69 -7.81 9.21
CA ILE A 262 0.82 -8.56 8.28
C ILE A 262 0.11 -9.69 9.03
N VAL A 263 0.84 -10.50 9.82
CA VAL A 263 0.23 -11.60 10.60
C VAL A 263 -0.85 -11.10 11.54
N SER A 264 -0.58 -10.05 12.31
CA SER A 264 -1.57 -9.45 13.22
C SER A 264 -2.72 -8.76 12.48
N GLY A 265 -2.49 -8.24 11.27
CA GLY A 265 -3.53 -7.69 10.40
C GLY A 265 -4.60 -8.72 10.02
N VAL A 266 -4.24 -10.01 9.98
CA VAL A 266 -5.20 -11.11 9.81
C VAL A 266 -6.18 -11.13 10.97
N GLY A 267 -5.71 -11.14 12.22
CA GLY A 267 -6.60 -11.09 13.39
C GLY A 267 -7.44 -9.82 13.46
N ASP A 268 -6.87 -8.69 13.05
CA ASP A 268 -7.44 -7.35 13.25
C ASP A 268 -8.57 -6.95 12.30
N GLY A 269 -8.81 -7.67 11.21
CA GLY A 269 -9.81 -7.19 10.24
C GLY A 269 -9.34 -7.05 8.81
N VAL A 270 -8.05 -6.81 8.63
CA VAL A 270 -7.54 -5.97 7.54
C VAL A 270 -7.75 -6.62 6.18
N TYR A 271 -7.57 -7.94 6.12
CA TYR A 271 -7.58 -8.73 4.90
C TYR A 271 -8.90 -9.46 4.63
N GLY A 272 -10.02 -8.87 5.07
CA GLY A 272 -11.34 -9.50 4.93
C GLY A 272 -11.66 -10.52 6.03
N PRO A 273 -12.76 -11.28 5.92
CA PRO A 273 -13.32 -12.07 7.03
C PRO A 273 -12.52 -13.33 7.38
N LYS A 274 -11.67 -13.82 6.48
CA LYS A 274 -10.92 -15.07 6.67
C LYS A 274 -9.71 -14.87 7.59
N ARG A 275 -9.80 -15.38 8.83
CA ARG A 275 -8.83 -15.15 9.92
C ARG A 275 -7.80 -16.27 10.12
N THR A 276 -7.94 -17.38 9.41
CA THR A 276 -7.14 -18.59 9.62
C THR A 276 -6.02 -18.70 8.59
N PHE A 277 -4.84 -19.14 9.02
CA PHE A 277 -3.74 -19.50 8.13
C PHE A 277 -3.86 -20.97 7.75
N SER A 278 -3.94 -21.26 6.46
CA SER A 278 -4.22 -22.61 5.94
C SER A 278 -3.24 -22.97 4.83
N ALA A 279 -2.93 -24.26 4.71
CA ALA A 279 -2.12 -24.78 3.62
C ALA A 279 -2.96 -24.90 2.33
N ASP A 280 -4.17 -25.43 2.45
CA ASP A 280 -5.02 -25.76 1.29
C ASP A 280 -5.86 -24.58 0.82
N ASP A 281 -6.18 -23.66 1.74
CA ASP A 281 -7.05 -22.53 1.49
C ASP A 281 -6.44 -21.25 2.06
N PRO A 282 -5.39 -20.69 1.44
CA PRO A 282 -4.66 -19.54 1.97
C PRO A 282 -5.56 -18.31 2.16
N ASN A 283 -5.35 -17.56 3.24
CA ASN A 283 -6.00 -16.26 3.43
C ASN A 283 -5.32 -15.17 2.57
N PRO A 284 -5.94 -13.99 2.39
CA PRO A 284 -5.35 -12.97 1.52
C PRO A 284 -3.99 -12.45 2.02
N ALA A 285 -3.70 -12.48 3.32
CA ALA A 285 -2.38 -12.09 3.83
C ALA A 285 -1.25 -13.06 3.42
N GLN A 286 -1.57 -14.36 3.35
CA GLN A 286 -0.66 -15.36 2.79
C GLN A 286 -0.37 -15.09 1.31
N LYS A 287 -1.40 -14.69 0.55
CA LYS A 287 -1.25 -14.28 -0.86
C LYS A 287 -0.50 -12.97 -1.05
N LEU A 288 -0.74 -11.99 -0.16
CA LEU A 288 0.04 -10.75 -0.12
C LEU A 288 1.53 -11.04 0.04
N PHE A 289 1.88 -11.87 1.04
CA PHE A 289 3.27 -12.21 1.30
C PHE A 289 3.91 -12.97 0.12
N GLU A 290 3.26 -14.02 -0.38
CA GLU A 290 3.71 -14.77 -1.56
C GLU A 290 4.02 -13.84 -2.74
N LYS A 291 3.07 -12.96 -3.09
CA LYS A 291 3.19 -12.08 -4.25
C LYS A 291 4.20 -10.96 -4.06
N ALA A 292 4.34 -10.45 -2.83
CA ALA A 292 5.35 -9.45 -2.50
C ALA A 292 6.75 -10.05 -2.59
N VAL A 293 6.95 -11.29 -2.10
CA VAL A 293 8.23 -11.99 -2.20
C VAL A 293 8.59 -12.29 -3.66
N ILE A 294 7.62 -12.70 -4.50
CA ILE A 294 7.84 -12.85 -5.95
C ILE A 294 8.32 -11.53 -6.58
N ARG A 295 7.81 -10.40 -6.09
CA ARG A 295 8.10 -9.04 -6.57
C ARG A 295 9.16 -8.33 -5.73
N MET A 296 10.02 -9.06 -5.03
CA MET A 296 11.06 -8.49 -4.17
C MET A 296 12.25 -7.96 -5.00
N GLY A 297 11.94 -7.02 -5.89
CA GLY A 297 12.86 -6.27 -6.70
C GLY A 297 12.49 -4.78 -6.68
N ARG A 298 13.36 -3.96 -7.25
CA ARG A 298 13.28 -2.49 -7.13
C ARG A 298 12.06 -1.87 -7.81
N ASP A 299 11.54 -2.50 -8.84
CA ASP A 299 10.45 -2.00 -9.68
C ASP A 299 9.09 -2.61 -9.34
N GLY A 300 9.03 -3.48 -8.32
CA GLY A 300 7.81 -4.15 -7.90
C GLY A 300 7.30 -5.18 -8.89
N ARG A 301 8.11 -5.59 -9.87
CA ARG A 301 7.79 -6.64 -10.84
C ARG A 301 8.34 -7.99 -10.38
N PRO A 302 7.79 -9.11 -10.86
CA PRO A 302 8.38 -10.43 -10.61
C PRO A 302 9.85 -10.46 -11.00
N THR A 303 10.72 -11.00 -10.14
CA THR A 303 12.17 -11.06 -10.40
C THR A 303 12.56 -12.18 -11.38
N SER A 304 11.67 -13.14 -11.61
CA SER A 304 11.76 -14.18 -12.66
C SER A 304 10.37 -14.40 -13.26
N GLU A 305 10.33 -14.79 -14.54
CA GLU A 305 9.12 -15.25 -15.23
C GLU A 305 8.51 -16.48 -14.53
N ALA A 306 9.38 -17.37 -14.02
CA ALA A 306 8.98 -18.50 -13.21
C ALA A 306 8.69 -18.03 -11.78
N LYS A 307 7.42 -17.71 -11.49
CA LYS A 307 6.96 -17.22 -10.17
C LYS A 307 7.47 -18.05 -8.98
N ARG A 308 7.58 -19.38 -9.14
CA ARG A 308 8.11 -20.27 -8.10
C ARG A 308 9.59 -20.02 -7.82
N GLU A 309 10.41 -19.90 -8.87
CA GLU A 309 11.83 -19.58 -8.76
C GLU A 309 12.04 -18.21 -8.11
N ALA A 310 11.30 -17.20 -8.58
CA ALA A 310 11.32 -15.86 -8.00
C ALA A 310 11.01 -15.88 -6.50
N TYR A 311 9.97 -16.63 -6.11
CA TYR A 311 9.64 -16.79 -4.70
C TYR A 311 10.77 -17.46 -3.92
N GLU A 312 11.27 -18.62 -4.38
CA GLU A 312 12.28 -19.40 -3.66
C GLU A 312 13.59 -18.62 -3.49
N GLU A 313 14.07 -17.93 -4.52
CA GLU A 313 15.27 -17.10 -4.47
C GLU A 313 15.11 -15.94 -3.49
N ASN A 314 14.04 -15.15 -3.62
CA ASN A 314 13.82 -13.99 -2.76
C ASN A 314 13.55 -14.40 -1.31
N ARG A 315 12.90 -15.55 -1.11
CA ARG A 315 12.67 -16.13 0.21
C ARG A 315 13.98 -16.55 0.88
N ARG A 316 14.91 -17.19 0.14
CA ARG A 316 16.27 -17.51 0.61
C ARG A 316 17.09 -16.25 0.93
N ARG A 317 16.94 -15.20 0.13
CA ARG A 317 17.57 -13.89 0.40
C ARG A 317 17.06 -13.26 1.70
N LEU A 318 15.75 -13.33 1.97
CA LEU A 318 15.19 -12.91 3.26
C LEU A 318 15.73 -13.75 4.43
N ASP A 319 15.76 -15.09 4.29
CA ASP A 319 16.22 -16.00 5.34
C ASP A 319 17.69 -15.82 5.73
N SER A 320 18.54 -15.62 4.73
CA SER A 320 19.98 -15.44 4.93
C SER A 320 20.31 -14.06 5.49
N PHE A 321 19.45 -13.07 5.27
CA PHE A 321 19.63 -11.73 5.83
C PHE A 321 19.31 -11.67 7.33
N MET A 322 18.35 -12.47 7.79
CA MET A 322 17.99 -12.56 9.21
C MET A 322 19.13 -13.15 10.06
N PRO A 323 19.19 -12.84 11.37
CA PRO A 323 20.23 -13.37 12.25
C PRO A 323 20.30 -14.89 12.16
N THR A 324 21.52 -15.43 12.05
CA THR A 324 21.74 -16.85 12.34
C THR A 324 21.48 -17.09 13.82
N PRO A 325 21.00 -18.27 14.22
CA PRO A 325 20.79 -18.60 15.63
C PRO A 325 22.13 -18.55 16.39
N SER A 326 22.45 -17.38 16.92
CA SER A 326 23.60 -17.13 17.79
C SER A 326 23.31 -17.64 19.20
N PRO A 327 24.32 -18.04 20.00
CA PRO A 327 24.13 -18.40 21.39
C PRO A 327 23.62 -17.25 22.31
N THR A 328 23.52 -16.01 21.82
CA THR A 328 22.94 -14.89 22.58
C THR A 328 21.40 -14.96 22.60
N ALA A 329 20.79 -14.63 23.74
CA ALA A 329 19.33 -14.79 23.94
C ALA A 329 18.48 -13.94 22.98
N GLY A 330 18.89 -12.71 22.66
CA GLY A 330 18.13 -11.79 21.81
C GLY A 330 18.02 -12.24 20.35
N GLY A 331 19.14 -12.62 19.72
CA GLY A 331 19.15 -13.08 18.32
C GLY A 331 18.34 -14.37 18.09
N ARG A 332 18.25 -15.24 19.11
CA ARG A 332 17.38 -16.43 19.05
C ARG A 332 15.91 -16.07 19.07
N GLU A 333 15.50 -15.07 19.84
CA GLU A 333 14.10 -14.69 19.95
C GLU A 333 13.60 -14.02 18.66
N GLU A 334 14.37 -13.07 18.11
CA GLU A 334 14.06 -12.42 16.83
C GLU A 334 13.94 -13.43 15.70
N ARG A 335 14.93 -14.34 15.59
CA ARG A 335 14.89 -15.40 14.58
C ARG A 335 13.66 -16.30 14.74
N ARG A 336 13.34 -16.73 15.97
CA ARG A 336 12.13 -17.53 16.24
C ARG A 336 10.83 -16.79 15.85
N LYS A 337 10.74 -15.49 16.17
CA LYS A 337 9.57 -14.66 15.82
C LYS A 337 9.42 -14.55 14.30
N TYR A 338 10.53 -14.35 13.61
CA TYR A 338 10.60 -14.31 12.16
C TYR A 338 10.19 -15.64 11.54
N ASP A 339 10.80 -16.75 11.95
CA ASP A 339 10.51 -18.10 11.45
C ASP A 339 9.02 -18.44 11.66
N ASN A 340 8.45 -18.04 12.81
CA ASN A 340 7.01 -18.22 13.05
C ASN A 340 6.14 -17.38 12.11
N ALA A 341 6.48 -16.11 11.90
CA ALA A 341 5.72 -15.22 11.02
C ALA A 341 5.74 -15.75 9.57
N VAL A 342 6.91 -16.15 9.08
CA VAL A 342 7.03 -16.78 7.76
C VAL A 342 6.24 -18.08 7.72
N ARG A 343 6.42 -18.98 8.68
CA ARG A 343 5.69 -20.27 8.70
C ARG A 343 4.19 -20.08 8.58
N MET A 344 3.64 -19.03 9.18
CA MET A 344 2.23 -18.68 9.03
C MET A 344 1.91 -18.14 7.62
N LEU A 345 2.69 -17.20 7.11
CA LEU A 345 2.47 -16.53 5.82
C LEU A 345 2.73 -17.42 4.59
N SER A 346 3.66 -18.36 4.69
CA SER A 346 4.06 -19.29 3.62
C SER A 346 3.43 -20.67 3.73
N ARG A 347 2.47 -20.87 4.65
CA ARG A 347 1.93 -22.20 4.98
C ARG A 347 1.37 -22.97 3.77
N HIS A 348 0.89 -22.25 2.76
CA HIS A 348 0.31 -22.78 1.52
C HIS A 348 1.33 -23.04 0.42
N LEU A 349 2.60 -22.77 0.68
CA LEU A 349 3.70 -22.96 -0.25
C LEU A 349 4.51 -24.17 0.19
N SER A 350 5.06 -24.89 -0.78
CA SER A 350 5.97 -25.99 -0.49
C SER A 350 7.17 -25.49 0.34
N PRO A 351 7.70 -26.32 1.27
CA PRO A 351 8.94 -26.01 1.95
C PRO A 351 10.06 -25.72 0.94
N ILE A 352 10.93 -24.79 1.29
CA ILE A 352 12.18 -24.57 0.56
C ILE A 352 13.22 -25.47 1.21
N ASP A 353 13.84 -26.34 0.42
CA ASP A 353 14.92 -27.23 0.85
C ASP A 353 16.21 -26.48 1.22
#